data_AF-A0A9E2J1P5-F1
#
_entry.id   AF-A0A9E2J1P5-F1
#
_cell.length_a   1.000
_cell.length_b   1.000
_cell.length_c   1.000
_cell.angle_alpha   90.00
_cell.angle_beta   90.00
_cell.angle_gamma   90.00
#
_symmetry.space_group_name_H-M   'P 1'
#
loop_
_entity.id
_entity.type
_entity.pdbx_description
1 polymer ?
#
loop_
_entity_poly.entity_id
_entity_poly.type
_entity_poly.pdbx_seq_one_letter_code
_entity_poly.pdbx_strand_id
1 'polypeptide(L)'
;ISQYRLILPMLVLAFAVLMLLPVRLNIFTWFTLPSEVSPSWSASINIDKQALKEKPIFGTGPGSYSYAYGLYRDKILNQTDFWNVRFNQGISKVASQPVMLGLAGWLIWLILTVGFAAYGLFVLIRRRGQNWPLALALFLTWFFLAFSQFLYGANLLLEFMFWLMLGLSFLSLKTLAVKGGEKSEVAIDDIPAMSVSFDRTSPFASVLSFAFVIVLVVTISALYLGGSYYYADILYQKGVNMVNAKGDLENGTIKIKDAVLLNPYNDLYLRTLSQAALQRVTEEIAQPQSPQRDANVQNLIATAINIGKRSTELAPLNVDNWTQRAGIYRSVMGLVSGAEQWAFDSYNEATKLEPQNPLYYLDLGRTYGLAADLLAQAAQNDKEAAAKRDNYLTKAEETLKTSISLKPDYAQALFELALIEDRSGKADEAIANMVQTRNLYPQDIGVAFQLGLLYYKKSDWDLARAEFERATLIDQNYSNARYFLGLVYDQLGNKTAAIDQFIAVEKLNPDNQEIKTILVNLRAGKPAISQVPTQPSQVPIE
;
A
#
# COMPACT_ATOMS: atom_id res chain seq x y z
N ILE A 1 50.94 -12.80 -27.57
CA ILE A 1 49.87 -11.98 -26.92
C ILE A 1 49.97 -12.28 -25.42
N SER A 2 50.35 -11.30 -24.57
CA SER A 2 50.78 -11.58 -23.19
C SER A 2 49.62 -12.05 -22.28
N GLN A 3 49.91 -13.02 -21.40
CA GLN A 3 48.95 -13.61 -20.46
C GLN A 3 48.25 -12.58 -19.55
N TYR A 4 48.85 -11.40 -19.37
CA TYR A 4 48.31 -10.30 -18.57
C TYR A 4 47.07 -9.61 -19.18
N ARG A 5 46.82 -9.71 -20.50
CA ARG A 5 45.63 -9.09 -21.12
C ARG A 5 44.30 -9.74 -20.75
N LEU A 6 44.33 -10.99 -20.28
CA LEU A 6 43.13 -11.75 -19.92
C LEU A 6 42.76 -11.66 -18.44
N ILE A 7 43.67 -11.19 -17.58
CA ILE A 7 43.46 -11.09 -16.13
C ILE A 7 42.28 -10.18 -15.82
N LEU A 8 42.27 -8.96 -16.38
CA LEU A 8 41.19 -8.01 -16.13
C LEU A 8 39.82 -8.52 -16.64
N PRO A 9 39.69 -8.99 -17.90
CA PRO A 9 38.44 -9.63 -18.36
C PRO A 9 38.00 -10.83 -17.52
N MET A 10 38.94 -11.68 -17.07
CA MET A 10 38.63 -12.83 -16.22
C MET A 10 38.19 -12.42 -14.82
N LEU A 11 38.79 -11.38 -14.23
CA LEU A 11 38.35 -10.82 -12.95
C LEU A 11 36.98 -10.18 -13.06
N VAL A 12 36.71 -9.44 -14.15
CA VAL A 12 35.39 -8.87 -14.42
C VAL A 12 34.34 -9.97 -14.63
N LEU A 13 34.68 -11.02 -15.38
CA LEU A 13 33.80 -12.18 -15.57
C LEU A 13 33.54 -12.92 -14.25
N ALA A 14 34.58 -13.17 -13.46
CA ALA A 14 34.46 -13.82 -12.16
C ALA A 14 33.57 -13.00 -11.22
N PHE A 15 33.77 -11.68 -11.17
CA PHE A 15 32.94 -10.76 -10.39
C PHE A 15 31.50 -10.71 -10.89
N ALA A 16 31.28 -10.64 -12.21
CA ALA A 16 29.95 -10.65 -12.81
C ALA A 16 29.20 -11.96 -12.52
N VAL A 17 29.86 -13.12 -12.64
CA VAL A 17 29.30 -14.42 -12.28
C VAL A 17 28.98 -14.48 -10.78
N LEU A 18 29.88 -13.97 -9.93
CA LEU A 18 29.66 -13.88 -8.48
C LEU A 18 28.40 -13.07 -8.14
N MET A 19 28.18 -11.95 -8.85
CA MET A 19 27.02 -11.08 -8.69
C MET A 19 25.73 -11.65 -9.29
N LEU A 20 25.83 -12.61 -10.22
CA LEU A 20 24.70 -13.31 -10.82
C LEU A 20 24.24 -14.52 -10.00
N LEU A 21 25.10 -15.06 -9.15
CA LEU A 21 24.72 -16.12 -8.23
C LEU A 21 23.72 -15.54 -7.21
N PRO A 22 22.62 -16.24 -6.90
CA PRO A 22 21.66 -15.84 -5.86
C PRO A 22 22.24 -16.04 -4.44
N VAL A 23 23.56 -15.95 -4.30
CA VAL A 23 24.27 -16.07 -3.04
C VAL A 23 24.38 -14.66 -2.48
N ARG A 24 23.72 -14.43 -1.34
CA ARG A 24 23.80 -13.20 -0.56
C ARG A 24 25.21 -13.06 0.03
N LEU A 25 26.17 -12.66 -0.77
CA LEU A 25 27.50 -12.38 -0.28
C LEU A 25 27.48 -10.98 0.32
N ASN A 26 27.51 -10.89 1.64
CA ASN A 26 27.87 -9.68 2.38
C ASN A 26 29.38 -9.43 2.18
N ILE A 27 29.79 -9.14 0.93
CA ILE A 27 31.19 -8.88 0.58
C ILE A 27 31.68 -7.57 1.23
N PHE A 28 30.75 -6.64 1.47
CA PHE A 28 31.01 -5.36 2.12
C PHE A 28 30.26 -5.28 3.45
N THR A 29 30.89 -5.72 4.54
CA THR A 29 30.35 -5.56 5.90
C THR A 29 30.25 -4.08 6.34
N TRP A 30 30.81 -3.15 5.56
CA TRP A 30 30.74 -1.70 5.79
C TRP A 30 29.50 -1.03 5.17
N PHE A 31 28.69 -1.75 4.37
CA PHE A 31 27.42 -1.26 3.83
C PHE A 31 26.35 -2.35 3.91
N THR A 32 25.30 -2.13 4.70
CA THR A 32 24.09 -2.96 4.67
C THR A 32 23.22 -2.53 3.51
N LEU A 33 23.29 -3.23 2.38
CA LEU A 33 22.33 -3.02 1.30
C LEU A 33 20.94 -3.48 1.75
N PRO A 34 19.87 -2.69 1.52
CA PRO A 34 18.52 -3.13 1.82
C PRO A 34 18.21 -4.39 1.01
N SER A 35 17.53 -5.34 1.63
CA SER A 35 17.12 -6.55 0.94
C SER A 35 16.10 -6.19 -0.15
N GLU A 36 16.47 -6.42 -1.40
CA GLU A 36 15.49 -6.35 -2.49
C GLU A 36 14.54 -7.54 -2.40
N VAL A 37 13.25 -7.24 -2.40
CA VAL A 37 12.18 -8.23 -2.33
C VAL A 37 11.41 -8.17 -3.65
N SER A 38 11.12 -9.34 -4.19
CA SER A 38 10.36 -9.48 -5.43
C SER A 38 9.51 -10.76 -5.38
N PRO A 39 8.44 -10.85 -6.20
CA PRO A 39 7.72 -12.11 -6.35
C PRO A 39 8.66 -13.21 -6.84
N SER A 40 8.40 -14.46 -6.47
CA SER A 40 9.11 -15.60 -7.05
C SER A 40 8.76 -15.81 -8.53
N TRP A 41 9.58 -16.56 -9.26
CA TRP A 41 9.27 -17.01 -10.63
C TRP A 41 7.90 -17.69 -10.73
N SER A 42 7.60 -18.60 -9.80
CA SER A 42 6.32 -19.30 -9.79
C SER A 42 5.14 -18.33 -9.56
N ALA A 43 5.30 -17.35 -8.68
CA ALA A 43 4.29 -16.33 -8.44
C ALA A 43 4.09 -15.44 -9.67
N SER A 44 5.16 -14.93 -10.29
CA SER A 44 5.07 -14.10 -11.49
C SER A 44 4.40 -14.83 -12.65
N ILE A 45 4.79 -16.09 -12.91
CA ILE A 45 4.18 -16.90 -13.98
C ILE A 45 2.71 -17.21 -13.69
N ASN A 46 2.34 -17.44 -12.43
CA ASN A 46 0.93 -17.66 -12.07
C ASN A 46 0.09 -16.42 -12.34
N ILE A 47 0.57 -15.23 -11.98
CA ILE A 47 -0.09 -13.95 -12.27
C ILE A 47 -0.26 -13.78 -13.79
N ASP A 48 0.79 -13.98 -14.56
CA ASP A 48 0.73 -13.93 -16.03
C ASP A 48 -0.32 -14.90 -16.58
N LYS A 49 -0.33 -16.15 -16.10
CA LYS A 49 -1.29 -17.18 -16.53
C LYS A 49 -2.73 -16.79 -16.25
N GLN A 50 -3.03 -16.22 -15.09
CA GLN A 50 -4.40 -15.79 -14.77
C GLN A 50 -4.81 -14.58 -15.61
N ALA A 51 -3.95 -13.57 -15.73
CA ALA A 51 -4.27 -12.38 -16.51
C ALA A 51 -4.44 -12.69 -18.01
N LEU A 52 -3.62 -13.58 -18.57
CA LEU A 52 -3.70 -13.98 -19.98
C LEU A 52 -4.92 -14.84 -20.31
N LYS A 53 -5.58 -15.48 -19.32
CA LYS A 53 -6.87 -16.15 -19.57
C LYS A 53 -7.95 -15.14 -19.95
N GLU A 54 -7.94 -13.97 -19.34
CA GLU A 54 -8.92 -12.92 -19.59
C GLU A 54 -8.54 -12.05 -20.80
N LYS A 55 -7.25 -11.68 -20.90
CA LYS A 55 -6.75 -10.77 -21.94
C LYS A 55 -5.50 -11.33 -22.63
N PRO A 56 -5.63 -12.37 -23.47
CA PRO A 56 -4.49 -13.10 -24.02
C PRO A 56 -3.63 -12.29 -25.00
N ILE A 57 -4.25 -11.47 -25.85
CA ILE A 57 -3.55 -10.85 -26.99
C ILE A 57 -2.74 -9.63 -26.54
N PHE A 58 -3.39 -8.70 -25.82
CA PHE A 58 -2.81 -7.39 -25.46
C PHE A 58 -2.56 -7.21 -23.96
N GLY A 59 -2.88 -8.22 -23.14
CA GLY A 59 -2.71 -8.13 -21.69
C GLY A 59 -3.60 -7.07 -21.05
N THR A 60 -3.21 -6.64 -19.86
CA THR A 60 -3.91 -5.63 -19.05
C THR A 60 -3.44 -4.21 -19.32
N GLY A 61 -2.41 -4.03 -20.16
CA GLY A 61 -1.87 -2.74 -20.59
C GLY A 61 -0.51 -2.39 -19.93
N PRO A 62 0.27 -1.46 -20.50
CA PRO A 62 1.54 -1.04 -19.93
C PRO A 62 1.39 -0.47 -18.51
N GLY A 63 2.29 -0.84 -17.58
CA GLY A 63 2.29 -0.34 -16.21
C GLY A 63 1.18 -0.90 -15.30
N SER A 64 0.41 -1.88 -15.78
CA SER A 64 -0.73 -2.46 -15.04
C SER A 64 -0.39 -3.68 -14.18
N TYR A 65 0.89 -4.05 -14.08
CA TYR A 65 1.31 -5.25 -13.33
C TYR A 65 0.83 -5.23 -11.88
N SER A 66 0.88 -4.08 -11.21
CA SER A 66 0.42 -3.94 -9.81
C SER A 66 -1.05 -4.29 -9.64
N TYR A 67 -1.91 -3.98 -10.62
CA TYR A 67 -3.33 -4.32 -10.58
C TYR A 67 -3.56 -5.82 -10.77
N ALA A 68 -2.85 -6.45 -11.71
CA ALA A 68 -2.90 -7.89 -11.89
C ALA A 68 -2.31 -8.64 -10.69
N TYR A 69 -1.26 -8.09 -10.07
CA TYR A 69 -0.70 -8.60 -8.83
C TYR A 69 -1.74 -8.56 -7.71
N GLY A 70 -2.45 -7.43 -7.52
CA GLY A 70 -3.52 -7.31 -6.53
C GLY A 70 -4.58 -8.40 -6.68
N LEU A 71 -5.04 -8.64 -7.92
CA LEU A 71 -6.06 -9.64 -8.24
C LEU A 71 -5.58 -11.09 -8.04
N TYR A 72 -4.33 -11.39 -8.40
CA TYR A 72 -3.85 -12.76 -8.60
C TYR A 72 -2.71 -13.20 -7.69
N ARG A 73 -2.27 -12.37 -6.73
CA ARG A 73 -1.24 -12.74 -5.75
C ARG A 73 -1.63 -14.01 -5.00
N ASP A 74 -0.63 -14.82 -4.65
CA ASP A 74 -0.86 -16.08 -3.94
C ASP A 74 -1.19 -15.83 -2.46
N LYS A 75 -2.15 -16.58 -1.91
CA LYS A 75 -2.49 -16.56 -0.49
C LYS A 75 -1.32 -16.95 0.42
N ILE A 76 -0.34 -17.72 -0.08
CA ILE A 76 0.86 -18.10 0.67
C ILE A 76 1.63 -16.84 1.12
N LEU A 77 1.57 -15.74 0.36
CA LEU A 77 2.20 -14.47 0.73
C LEU A 77 1.70 -13.95 2.08
N ASN A 78 0.44 -14.22 2.44
CA ASN A 78 -0.16 -13.72 3.68
C ASN A 78 0.51 -14.27 4.95
N GLN A 79 1.25 -15.37 4.82
CA GLN A 79 2.01 -16.00 5.90
C GLN A 79 3.44 -15.46 6.02
N THR A 80 3.80 -14.44 5.23
CA THR A 80 5.14 -13.83 5.22
C THR A 80 5.10 -12.40 5.77
N ASP A 81 6.26 -11.86 6.12
CA ASP A 81 6.39 -10.45 6.53
C ASP A 81 6.03 -9.45 5.42
N PHE A 82 5.99 -9.91 4.17
CA PHE A 82 5.70 -9.10 2.98
C PHE A 82 4.22 -9.17 2.54
N TRP A 83 3.32 -9.69 3.38
CA TRP A 83 1.90 -9.88 3.06
C TRP A 83 1.17 -8.62 2.56
N ASN A 84 1.61 -7.44 3.01
CA ASN A 84 1.03 -6.15 2.63
C ASN A 84 1.82 -5.41 1.53
N VAL A 85 2.80 -6.06 0.90
CA VAL A 85 3.60 -5.45 -0.17
C VAL A 85 2.91 -5.63 -1.52
N ARG A 86 2.75 -4.52 -2.25
CA ARG A 86 2.30 -4.52 -3.65
C ARG A 86 3.51 -4.38 -4.57
N PHE A 87 3.76 -5.38 -5.40
CA PHE A 87 4.81 -5.31 -6.40
C PHE A 87 4.30 -4.70 -7.70
N ASN A 88 5.08 -3.80 -8.29
CA ASN A 88 4.80 -3.16 -9.57
C ASN A 88 5.43 -3.90 -10.77
N GLN A 89 6.13 -5.00 -10.51
CA GLN A 89 6.76 -5.86 -11.48
C GLN A 89 6.93 -7.26 -10.88
N GLY A 90 7.08 -8.26 -11.74
CA GLY A 90 7.45 -9.62 -11.36
C GLY A 90 8.93 -9.75 -11.03
N ILE A 91 9.41 -10.99 -10.90
CA ILE A 91 10.82 -11.30 -10.63
C ILE A 91 11.77 -10.68 -11.67
N SER A 92 11.32 -10.57 -12.92
CA SER A 92 12.10 -10.02 -14.02
C SER A 92 11.23 -9.26 -15.01
N LYS A 93 11.86 -8.47 -15.89
CA LYS A 93 11.13 -7.75 -16.95
C LYS A 93 10.39 -8.73 -17.85
N VAL A 94 11.04 -9.84 -18.22
CA VAL A 94 10.46 -10.86 -19.09
C VAL A 94 9.27 -11.55 -18.43
N ALA A 95 9.29 -11.76 -17.11
CA ALA A 95 8.16 -12.31 -16.35
C ALA A 95 7.09 -11.28 -15.96
N SER A 96 7.22 -10.03 -16.43
CA SER A 96 6.24 -8.96 -16.20
C SER A 96 5.54 -8.52 -17.48
N GLN A 97 6.20 -8.70 -18.63
CA GLN A 97 5.67 -8.29 -19.93
C GLN A 97 4.42 -9.06 -20.38
N PRO A 98 4.26 -10.37 -20.16
CA PRO A 98 3.10 -11.10 -20.66
C PRO A 98 1.80 -10.54 -20.12
N VAL A 99 1.70 -10.27 -18.81
CA VAL A 99 0.52 -9.61 -18.26
C VAL A 99 0.30 -8.21 -18.82
N MET A 100 1.35 -7.41 -19.00
CA MET A 100 1.20 -6.01 -19.44
C MET A 100 0.93 -5.85 -20.93
N LEU A 101 1.61 -6.62 -21.78
CA LEU A 101 1.62 -6.46 -23.24
C LEU A 101 0.84 -7.57 -23.96
N GLY A 102 0.43 -8.61 -23.23
CA GLY A 102 -0.14 -9.82 -23.79
C GLY A 102 0.88 -10.66 -24.56
N LEU A 103 0.41 -11.78 -25.10
CA LEU A 103 1.23 -12.69 -25.90
C LEU A 103 1.75 -12.01 -27.17
N ALA A 104 0.97 -11.11 -27.79
CA ALA A 104 1.39 -10.46 -29.02
C ALA A 104 2.60 -9.55 -28.78
N GLY A 105 2.53 -8.63 -27.81
CA GLY A 105 3.63 -7.73 -27.51
C GLY A 105 4.85 -8.47 -26.96
N TRP A 106 4.63 -9.48 -26.11
CA TRP A 106 5.71 -10.31 -25.57
C TRP A 106 6.43 -11.12 -26.65
N LEU A 107 5.70 -11.76 -27.56
CA LEU A 107 6.29 -12.51 -28.68
C LEU A 107 7.02 -11.61 -29.66
N ILE A 108 6.49 -10.42 -29.97
CA ILE A 108 7.19 -9.44 -30.83
C ILE A 108 8.52 -9.03 -30.20
N TRP A 109 8.51 -8.70 -28.91
CA TRP A 109 9.73 -8.35 -28.18
C TRP A 109 10.73 -9.52 -28.16
N LEU A 110 10.26 -10.76 -27.96
CA LEU A 110 11.09 -11.95 -27.95
C LEU A 110 11.70 -12.24 -29.33
N ILE A 111 10.90 -12.15 -30.40
CA ILE A 111 11.36 -12.33 -31.78
C ILE A 111 12.40 -11.27 -32.15
N LEU A 112 12.16 -10.01 -31.79
CA LEU A 112 13.12 -8.93 -32.01
C LEU A 112 14.44 -9.20 -31.27
N THR A 113 14.35 -9.58 -30.00
CA THR A 113 15.53 -9.80 -29.15
C THR A 113 16.32 -11.02 -29.59
N VAL A 114 15.67 -12.17 -29.73
CA VAL A 114 16.32 -13.42 -30.17
C VAL A 114 16.80 -13.31 -31.62
N GLY A 115 16.00 -12.72 -32.50
CA GLY A 115 16.35 -12.51 -33.90
C GLY A 115 17.57 -11.59 -34.07
N PHE A 116 17.63 -10.49 -33.32
CA PHE A 116 18.78 -9.60 -33.35
C PHE A 116 20.03 -10.25 -32.72
N ALA A 117 19.88 -11.05 -31.65
CA ALA A 117 20.98 -11.83 -31.09
C ALA A 117 21.55 -12.82 -32.13
N ALA A 118 20.69 -13.57 -32.81
CA ALA A 118 21.09 -14.50 -33.86
C ALA A 118 21.76 -13.78 -35.05
N TYR A 119 21.20 -12.66 -35.49
CA TYR A 119 21.78 -11.82 -36.55
C TYR A 119 23.18 -11.30 -36.17
N GLY A 120 23.33 -10.73 -34.97
CA GLY A 120 24.60 -10.21 -34.50
C GLY A 120 25.67 -11.29 -34.38
N LEU A 121 25.33 -12.45 -33.80
CA LEU A 121 26.23 -13.61 -33.74
C LEU A 121 26.64 -14.07 -35.15
N PHE A 122 25.69 -14.21 -36.07
CA PHE A 122 25.95 -14.61 -37.44
C PHE A 122 26.93 -13.66 -38.15
N VAL A 123 26.71 -12.36 -38.04
CA VAL A 123 27.59 -11.34 -38.66
C VAL A 123 28.97 -11.35 -38.01
N LEU A 124 29.06 -11.37 -36.68
CA LEU A 124 30.32 -11.33 -35.94
C LEU A 124 31.18 -12.60 -36.14
N ILE A 125 30.55 -13.76 -36.34
CA ILE A 125 31.26 -15.01 -36.63
C ILE A 125 31.82 -14.99 -38.06
N ARG A 126 31.02 -14.56 -39.04
CA ARG A 126 31.38 -14.66 -40.47
C ARG A 126 32.23 -13.51 -40.99
N ARG A 127 32.16 -12.33 -40.37
CA ARG A 127 32.86 -11.13 -40.85
C ARG A 127 33.91 -10.72 -39.82
N ARG A 128 35.14 -10.50 -40.28
CA ARG A 128 36.24 -9.95 -39.47
C ARG A 128 36.80 -8.76 -40.26
N GLY A 129 36.75 -7.57 -39.66
CA GLY A 129 37.17 -6.31 -40.28
C GLY A 129 37.63 -5.29 -39.23
N GLN A 130 38.05 -4.10 -39.66
CA GLN A 130 38.61 -3.07 -38.77
C GLN A 130 37.63 -2.65 -37.66
N ASN A 131 36.34 -2.52 -37.99
CA ASN A 131 35.30 -2.12 -37.04
C ASN A 131 34.75 -3.29 -36.20
N TRP A 132 35.28 -4.51 -36.38
CA TRP A 132 34.81 -5.70 -35.66
C TRP A 132 34.89 -5.57 -34.13
N PRO A 133 35.96 -5.04 -33.52
CA PRO A 133 36.03 -4.89 -32.07
C PRO A 133 34.93 -3.97 -31.51
N LEU A 134 34.63 -2.88 -32.21
CA LEU A 134 33.57 -1.96 -31.83
C LEU A 134 32.18 -2.62 -31.96
N ALA A 135 31.93 -3.31 -33.08
CA ALA A 135 30.68 -4.03 -33.29
C ALA A 135 30.48 -5.15 -32.26
N LEU A 136 31.55 -5.88 -31.91
CA LEU A 136 31.51 -6.87 -30.84
C LEU A 136 31.19 -6.22 -29.50
N ALA A 137 31.86 -5.12 -29.14
CA ALA A 137 31.65 -4.45 -27.85
C ALA A 137 30.21 -3.95 -27.70
N LEU A 138 29.68 -3.25 -28.72
CA LEU A 138 28.30 -2.75 -28.71
C LEU A 138 27.29 -3.90 -28.68
N PHE A 139 27.52 -4.96 -29.45
CA PHE A 139 26.67 -6.15 -29.45
C PHE A 139 26.67 -6.87 -28.09
N LEU A 140 27.84 -7.09 -27.48
CA LEU A 140 27.93 -7.75 -26.18
C LEU A 140 27.30 -6.91 -25.06
N THR A 141 27.44 -5.59 -25.10
CA THR A 141 26.76 -4.69 -24.15
C THR A 141 25.25 -4.78 -24.30
N TRP A 142 24.73 -4.68 -25.52
CA TRP A 142 23.30 -4.88 -25.78
C TRP A 142 22.83 -6.28 -25.35
N PHE A 143 23.59 -7.33 -25.70
CA PHE A 143 23.24 -8.71 -25.38
C PHE A 143 23.21 -8.95 -23.86
N PHE A 144 24.14 -8.36 -23.12
CA PHE A 144 24.13 -8.38 -21.66
C PHE A 144 22.88 -7.69 -21.10
N LEU A 145 22.52 -6.50 -21.60
CA LEU A 145 21.29 -5.80 -21.20
C LEU A 145 20.04 -6.60 -21.54
N ALA A 146 20.01 -7.25 -22.71
CA ALA A 146 18.92 -8.13 -23.12
C ALA A 146 18.80 -9.35 -22.20
N PHE A 147 19.92 -9.99 -21.87
CA PHE A 147 19.98 -11.15 -20.99
C PHE A 147 19.60 -10.78 -19.54
N SER A 148 20.05 -9.62 -19.04
CA SER A 148 19.72 -9.18 -17.69
C SER A 148 18.22 -8.97 -17.47
N GLN A 149 17.45 -8.65 -18.52
CA GLN A 149 15.99 -8.53 -18.44
C GLN A 149 15.28 -9.86 -18.12
N PHE A 150 15.93 -11.01 -18.35
CA PHE A 150 15.43 -12.31 -17.91
C PHE A 150 15.65 -12.54 -16.42
N LEU A 151 16.65 -11.89 -15.82
CA LEU A 151 17.06 -12.12 -14.44
C LEU A 151 16.50 -11.07 -13.47
N TYR A 152 16.30 -9.85 -13.94
CA TYR A 152 15.94 -8.71 -13.10
C TYR A 152 14.91 -7.79 -13.76
N GLY A 153 14.21 -6.99 -12.96
CA GLY A 153 13.31 -5.94 -13.44
C GLY A 153 14.07 -4.80 -14.11
N ALA A 154 13.52 -4.21 -15.16
CA ALA A 154 14.18 -3.12 -15.88
C ALA A 154 13.59 -1.77 -15.47
N ASN A 155 14.42 -0.91 -14.86
CA ASN A 155 14.07 0.49 -14.61
C ASN A 155 14.25 1.33 -15.89
N LEU A 156 13.81 2.60 -15.84
CA LEU A 156 13.85 3.50 -17.00
C LEU A 156 15.25 3.64 -17.61
N LEU A 157 16.30 3.69 -16.77
CA LEU A 157 17.67 3.82 -17.25
C LEU A 157 18.12 2.58 -18.02
N LEU A 158 17.85 1.38 -17.47
CA LEU A 158 18.18 0.11 -18.13
C LEU A 158 17.41 -0.07 -19.44
N GLU A 159 16.15 0.34 -19.49
CA GLU A 159 15.34 0.33 -20.71
C GLU A 159 15.89 1.30 -21.76
N PHE A 160 16.23 2.52 -21.35
CA PHE A 160 16.85 3.49 -22.24
C PHE A 160 18.17 2.98 -22.81
N MET A 161 19.03 2.41 -21.95
CA MET A 161 20.28 1.79 -22.37
C MET A 161 20.07 0.59 -23.30
N PHE A 162 19.06 -0.25 -23.06
CA PHE A 162 18.74 -1.38 -23.92
C PHE A 162 18.43 -0.91 -25.34
N TRP A 163 17.53 0.06 -25.51
CA TRP A 163 17.15 0.57 -26.82
C TRP A 163 18.28 1.34 -27.51
N LEU A 164 19.05 2.15 -26.76
CA LEU A 164 20.20 2.86 -27.29
C LEU A 164 21.26 1.87 -27.82
N MET A 165 21.61 0.86 -27.03
CA MET A 165 22.63 -0.13 -27.40
C MET A 165 22.15 -1.04 -28.52
N LEU A 166 20.84 -1.36 -28.61
CA LEU A 166 20.26 -2.06 -29.75
C LEU A 166 20.52 -1.28 -31.05
N GLY A 167 20.22 0.03 -31.06
CA GLY A 167 20.40 0.90 -32.23
C GLY A 167 21.87 1.05 -32.64
N LEU A 168 22.75 1.33 -31.68
CA LEU A 168 24.20 1.44 -31.92
C LEU A 168 24.79 0.10 -32.41
N SER A 169 24.40 -1.01 -31.79
CA SER A 169 24.80 -2.35 -32.21
C SER A 169 24.35 -2.64 -33.64
N PHE A 170 23.08 -2.37 -33.97
CA PHE A 170 22.54 -2.57 -35.32
C PHE A 170 23.33 -1.78 -36.37
N LEU A 171 23.62 -0.50 -36.11
CA LEU A 171 24.42 0.34 -37.01
C LEU A 171 25.83 -0.22 -37.19
N SER A 172 26.50 -0.60 -36.10
CA SER A 172 27.85 -1.14 -36.14
C SER A 172 27.94 -2.48 -36.89
N LEU A 173 26.95 -3.36 -36.71
CA LEU A 173 26.87 -4.64 -37.41
C LEU A 173 26.56 -4.45 -38.91
N LYS A 174 25.70 -3.49 -39.26
CA LYS A 174 25.38 -3.16 -40.65
C LYS A 174 26.61 -2.61 -41.39
N THR A 175 27.38 -1.71 -40.77
CA THR A 175 28.62 -1.19 -41.38
C THR A 175 29.67 -2.28 -41.58
N LEU A 176 29.78 -3.20 -40.62
CA LEU A 176 30.65 -4.39 -40.73
C LEU A 176 30.18 -5.36 -41.82
N ALA A 177 28.86 -5.52 -42.00
CA ALA A 177 28.28 -6.40 -43.01
C ALA A 177 28.47 -5.88 -44.45
N VAL A 178 28.43 -4.55 -44.64
CA VAL A 178 28.59 -3.90 -45.96
C VAL A 178 30.06 -3.84 -46.39
N LYS A 179 31.00 -3.50 -45.49
CA LYS A 179 32.43 -3.32 -45.82
C LYS A 179 33.26 -4.61 -45.86
N GLY A 180 32.61 -5.78 -45.85
CA GLY A 180 33.23 -7.10 -45.69
C GLY A 180 33.61 -7.84 -46.97
N GLY A 181 33.67 -7.15 -48.13
CA GLY A 181 34.17 -7.68 -49.39
C GLY A 181 34.99 -6.59 -50.08
N GLU A 182 36.29 -6.83 -50.21
CA GLU A 182 37.29 -5.98 -50.86
C GLU A 182 37.77 -4.73 -50.10
N LYS A 183 39.09 -4.54 -50.18
CA LYS A 183 39.84 -3.36 -49.74
C LYS A 183 39.45 -2.14 -50.56
N SER A 184 38.21 -1.69 -50.45
CA SER A 184 37.85 -0.37 -50.93
C SER A 184 37.86 0.56 -49.73
N GLU A 185 38.77 1.53 -49.74
CA GLU A 185 38.62 2.79 -49.01
C GLU A 185 37.38 3.51 -49.56
N VAL A 186 36.22 2.93 -49.28
CA VAL A 186 34.95 3.62 -49.40
C VAL A 186 34.95 4.63 -48.28
N ALA A 187 35.19 5.89 -48.67
CA ALA A 187 34.88 7.07 -47.90
C ALA A 187 33.49 6.89 -47.27
N ILE A 188 33.20 7.61 -46.19
CA ILE A 188 31.87 7.56 -45.55
C ILE A 188 30.73 7.83 -46.57
N ASP A 189 31.07 8.34 -47.76
CA ASP A 189 30.24 8.62 -48.92
C ASP A 189 29.73 7.41 -49.75
N ASP A 190 30.39 6.23 -49.79
CA ASP A 190 29.90 5.06 -50.62
C ASP A 190 29.25 3.92 -49.81
N ILE A 191 28.92 4.14 -48.54
CA ILE A 191 27.69 3.51 -48.05
C ILE A 191 26.62 4.05 -49.00
N PRO A 192 25.69 3.27 -49.56
CA PRO A 192 24.45 3.88 -50.02
C PRO A 192 23.84 4.46 -48.75
N ALA A 193 24.27 5.67 -48.41
CA ALA A 193 23.51 6.60 -47.64
C ALA A 193 22.16 6.46 -48.33
N MET A 194 21.17 6.09 -47.54
CA MET A 194 19.83 6.48 -47.90
C MET A 194 19.94 8.00 -47.94
N SER A 195 20.37 8.53 -49.09
CA SER A 195 20.65 9.93 -49.28
C SER A 195 19.25 10.48 -49.27
N VAL A 196 18.84 10.93 -48.09
CA VAL A 196 17.61 11.68 -47.95
C VAL A 196 17.87 12.94 -48.76
N SER A 197 17.52 12.91 -50.04
CA SER A 197 17.58 14.09 -50.88
C SER A 197 16.46 15.00 -50.38
N PHE A 198 16.85 16.08 -49.71
CA PHE A 198 15.96 17.16 -49.30
C PHE A 198 15.60 18.05 -50.50
N ASP A 199 15.45 17.47 -51.69
CA ASP A 199 14.95 18.22 -52.83
C ASP A 199 13.53 18.69 -52.51
N ARG A 200 13.31 20.01 -52.65
CA ARG A 200 12.04 20.68 -52.31
C ARG A 200 10.82 20.11 -53.04
N THR A 201 11.02 19.29 -54.07
CA THR A 201 9.98 18.66 -54.89
C THR A 201 9.65 17.23 -54.48
N SER A 202 10.41 16.61 -53.57
CA SER A 202 10.17 15.24 -53.13
C SER A 202 9.00 15.18 -52.13
N PRO A 203 7.95 14.37 -52.37
CA PRO A 203 6.88 14.13 -51.39
C PRO A 203 7.42 13.67 -50.03
N PHE A 204 8.59 13.02 -50.02
CA PHE A 204 9.27 12.57 -48.81
C PHE A 204 9.76 13.72 -47.93
N ALA A 205 10.29 14.81 -48.51
CA ALA A 205 10.72 15.99 -47.76
C ALA A 205 9.55 16.69 -47.08
N SER A 206 8.38 16.71 -47.73
CA SER A 206 7.13 17.22 -47.17
C SER A 206 6.62 16.34 -46.01
N VAL A 207 6.65 15.00 -46.16
CA VAL A 207 6.28 14.06 -45.09
C VAL A 207 7.22 14.18 -43.90
N LEU A 208 8.53 14.29 -44.14
CA LEU A 208 9.53 14.44 -43.08
C LEU A 208 9.40 15.79 -42.34
N SER A 209 9.15 16.89 -43.06
CA SER A 209 8.90 18.20 -42.46
C SER A 209 7.61 18.19 -41.62
N PHE A 210 6.55 17.54 -42.11
CA PHE A 210 5.31 17.38 -41.36
C PHE A 210 5.51 16.51 -40.11
N ALA A 211 6.24 15.40 -40.23
CA ALA A 211 6.61 14.55 -39.09
C ALA A 211 7.46 15.32 -38.06
N PHE A 212 8.40 16.14 -38.51
CA PHE A 212 9.19 17.01 -37.65
C PHE A 212 8.32 18.02 -36.90
N VAL A 213 7.37 18.67 -37.57
CA VAL A 213 6.42 19.59 -36.92
C VAL A 213 5.58 18.87 -35.88
N ILE A 214 5.08 17.65 -36.16
CA ILE A 214 4.36 16.84 -35.18
C ILE A 214 5.25 16.55 -33.97
N VAL A 215 6.48 16.07 -34.19
CA VAL A 215 7.44 15.78 -33.12
C VAL A 215 7.72 17.04 -32.30
N LEU A 216 7.88 18.20 -32.96
CA LEU A 216 8.12 19.48 -32.30
C LEU A 216 6.92 19.87 -31.43
N VAL A 217 5.69 19.82 -31.95
CA VAL A 217 4.47 20.13 -31.20
C VAL A 217 4.32 19.18 -30.01
N VAL A 218 4.47 17.87 -30.23
CA VAL A 218 4.41 16.86 -29.15
C VAL A 218 5.48 17.13 -28.10
N THR A 219 6.69 17.48 -28.50
CA THR A 219 7.79 17.79 -27.58
C THR A 219 7.50 19.06 -26.77
N ILE A 220 7.06 20.14 -27.42
CA ILE A 220 6.70 21.39 -26.73
C ILE A 220 5.53 21.16 -25.76
N SER A 221 4.50 20.43 -26.18
CA SER A 221 3.38 20.04 -25.31
C SER A 221 3.85 19.19 -24.14
N ALA A 222 4.73 18.22 -24.37
CA ALA A 222 5.30 17.37 -23.32
C ALA A 222 6.15 18.18 -22.34
N LEU A 223 6.94 19.16 -22.82
CA LEU A 223 7.72 20.05 -21.96
C LEU A 223 6.83 20.97 -21.12
N TYR A 224 5.78 21.54 -21.72
CA TYR A 224 4.83 22.40 -21.01
C TYR A 224 4.07 21.60 -19.94
N LEU A 225 3.47 20.46 -20.31
CA LEU A 225 2.75 19.60 -19.38
C LEU A 225 3.69 19.04 -18.30
N GLY A 226 4.89 18.59 -18.68
CA GLY A 226 5.91 18.11 -17.76
C GLY A 226 6.34 19.18 -16.76
N GLY A 227 6.52 20.42 -17.21
CA GLY A 227 6.81 21.56 -16.33
C GLY A 227 5.67 21.86 -15.37
N SER A 228 4.42 21.83 -15.84
CA SER A 228 3.22 22.00 -15.00
C SER A 228 3.11 20.88 -13.95
N TYR A 229 3.31 19.62 -14.35
CA TYR A 229 3.22 18.47 -13.46
C TYR A 229 4.35 18.46 -12.43
N TYR A 230 5.58 18.79 -12.83
CA TYR A 230 6.69 18.93 -11.91
C TYR A 230 6.46 20.07 -10.90
N TYR A 231 5.89 21.19 -11.35
CA TYR A 231 5.51 22.26 -10.42
C TYR A 231 4.38 21.85 -9.47
N ALA A 232 3.43 21.04 -9.95
CA ALA A 232 2.41 20.42 -9.11
C ALA A 232 3.02 19.49 -8.05
N ASP A 233 4.02 18.67 -8.40
CA ASP A 233 4.77 17.83 -7.44
C ASP A 233 5.43 18.69 -6.35
N ILE A 234 6.04 19.82 -6.72
CA ILE A 234 6.65 20.75 -5.76
C ILE A 234 5.59 21.30 -4.79
N LEU A 235 4.42 21.73 -5.30
CA LEU A 235 3.34 22.26 -4.47
C LEU A 235 2.74 21.18 -3.56
N TYR A 236 2.54 19.98 -4.09
CA TYR A 236 2.07 18.82 -3.34
C TYR A 236 3.01 18.50 -2.18
N GLN A 237 4.31 18.37 -2.44
CA GLN A 237 5.31 18.08 -1.40
C GLN A 237 5.39 19.20 -0.36
N LYS A 238 5.31 20.47 -0.77
CA LYS A 238 5.24 21.60 0.17
C LYS A 238 4.00 21.52 1.06
N GLY A 239 2.83 21.22 0.48
CA GLY A 239 1.58 21.09 1.20
C GLY A 239 1.59 19.93 2.19
N VAL A 240 2.03 18.74 1.77
CA VAL A 240 2.18 17.57 2.64
C VAL A 240 3.14 17.85 3.80
N ASN A 241 4.27 18.51 3.55
CA ASN A 241 5.20 18.88 4.61
C ASN A 241 4.62 19.92 5.58
N MET A 242 3.78 20.84 5.12
CA MET A 242 3.08 21.80 5.99
C MET A 242 2.09 21.08 6.91
N VAL A 243 1.28 20.17 6.37
CA VAL A 243 0.32 19.37 7.15
C VAL A 243 1.06 18.48 8.16
N ASN A 244 2.02 17.68 7.70
CA ASN A 244 2.61 16.61 8.51
C ASN A 244 3.70 17.10 9.48
N ALA A 245 4.54 18.05 9.06
CA ALA A 245 5.70 18.46 9.87
C ALA A 245 5.45 19.74 10.68
N LYS A 246 4.56 20.62 10.21
CA LYS A 246 4.32 21.93 10.85
C LYS A 246 2.96 22.04 11.52
N GLY A 247 2.05 21.08 11.30
CA GLY A 247 0.68 21.17 11.76
C GLY A 247 -0.12 22.31 11.12
N ASP A 248 0.39 22.91 10.03
CA ASP A 248 -0.29 24.00 9.32
C ASP A 248 -1.24 23.39 8.29
N LEU A 249 -2.42 23.00 8.80
CA LEU A 249 -3.39 22.23 8.05
C LEU A 249 -4.11 23.09 7.00
N GLU A 250 -4.39 24.36 7.28
CA GLU A 250 -5.04 25.27 6.36
C GLU A 250 -4.17 25.55 5.13
N ASN A 251 -2.96 26.10 5.31
CA ASN A 251 -2.10 26.43 4.17
C ASN A 251 -1.62 25.17 3.46
N GLY A 252 -1.37 24.09 4.20
CA GLY A 252 -1.03 22.79 3.64
C GLY A 252 -2.12 22.27 2.70
N THR A 253 -3.38 22.31 3.12
CA THR A 253 -4.53 21.90 2.30
C THR A 253 -4.67 22.77 1.04
N ILE A 254 -4.44 24.09 1.15
CA ILE A 254 -4.46 25.00 0.00
C ILE A 254 -3.38 24.61 -1.02
N LYS A 255 -2.15 24.32 -0.58
CA LYS A 255 -1.06 23.92 -1.49
C LYS A 255 -1.32 22.58 -2.17
N ILE A 256 -1.93 21.63 -1.47
CA ILE A 256 -2.35 20.36 -2.07
C ILE A 256 -3.46 20.61 -3.11
N LYS A 257 -4.41 21.50 -2.81
CA LYS A 257 -5.46 21.90 -3.77
C LYS A 257 -4.87 22.55 -5.03
N ASP A 258 -3.89 23.44 -4.88
CA ASP A 258 -3.19 24.06 -6.01
C ASP A 258 -2.51 23.00 -6.90
N ALA A 259 -1.90 21.97 -6.28
CA ALA A 259 -1.33 20.84 -7.02
C ALA A 259 -2.39 20.05 -7.80
N VAL A 260 -3.57 19.79 -7.20
CA VAL A 260 -4.71 19.15 -7.89
C VAL A 260 -5.18 19.97 -9.08
N LEU A 261 -5.19 21.31 -8.99
CA LEU A 261 -5.61 22.17 -10.10
C LEU A 261 -4.62 22.11 -11.29
N LEU A 262 -3.32 21.96 -11.02
CA LEU A 262 -2.28 21.87 -12.05
C LEU A 262 -2.15 20.48 -12.67
N ASN A 263 -2.40 19.43 -11.89
CA ASN A 263 -2.44 18.05 -12.36
C ASN A 263 -3.64 17.29 -11.77
N PRO A 264 -4.84 17.45 -12.37
CA PRO A 264 -6.05 16.80 -11.90
C PRO A 264 -6.11 15.29 -12.20
N TYR A 265 -5.10 14.74 -12.88
CA TYR A 265 -5.01 13.34 -13.28
C TYR A 265 -4.13 12.50 -12.34
N ASN A 266 -3.64 13.09 -11.25
CA ASN A 266 -2.92 12.37 -10.22
C ASN A 266 -3.87 12.04 -9.06
N ASP A 267 -4.26 10.77 -8.96
CA ASP A 267 -5.18 10.27 -7.94
C ASP A 267 -4.60 10.36 -6.52
N LEU A 268 -3.27 10.31 -6.36
CA LEU A 268 -2.61 10.56 -5.07
C LEU A 268 -2.94 11.96 -4.54
N TYR A 269 -2.91 12.99 -5.39
CA TYR A 269 -3.22 14.35 -4.96
C TYR A 269 -4.66 14.48 -4.50
N LEU A 270 -5.58 13.81 -5.23
CA LEU A 270 -6.99 13.76 -4.86
C LEU A 270 -7.18 13.08 -3.50
N ARG A 271 -6.60 11.89 -3.30
CA ARG A 271 -6.67 11.17 -2.02
C ARG A 271 -6.13 12.02 -0.87
N THR A 272 -4.95 12.60 -1.03
CA THR A 272 -4.32 13.43 0.01
C THR A 272 -5.14 14.69 0.30
N LEU A 273 -5.69 15.35 -0.72
CA LEU A 273 -6.57 16.51 -0.53
C LEU A 273 -7.82 16.14 0.27
N SER A 274 -8.43 14.99 -0.06
CA SER A 274 -9.61 14.50 0.65
C SER A 274 -9.31 14.19 2.11
N GLN A 275 -8.17 13.56 2.39
CA GLN A 275 -7.74 13.26 3.75
C GLN A 275 -7.47 14.55 4.54
N ALA A 276 -6.77 15.51 3.93
CA ALA A 276 -6.51 16.81 4.55
C ALA A 276 -7.81 17.58 4.84
N ALA A 277 -8.79 17.53 3.93
CA ALA A 277 -10.11 18.12 4.17
C ALA A 277 -10.84 17.50 5.37
N LEU A 278 -10.76 16.18 5.56
CA LEU A 278 -11.32 15.52 6.75
C LEU A 278 -10.60 15.89 8.04
N GLN A 279 -9.27 16.00 8.02
CA GLN A 279 -8.53 16.48 9.20
C GLN A 279 -8.97 17.90 9.59
N ARG A 280 -9.26 18.76 8.60
CA ARG A 280 -9.76 20.12 8.85
C ARG A 280 -11.15 20.13 9.48
N VAL A 281 -11.98 19.12 9.21
CA VAL A 281 -13.28 19.00 9.88
C VAL A 281 -13.08 18.91 11.39
N THR A 282 -12.13 18.10 11.85
CA THR A 282 -11.80 17.98 13.28
C THR A 282 -11.34 19.31 13.87
N GLU A 283 -10.50 20.06 13.15
CA GLU A 283 -10.02 21.39 13.56
C GLU A 283 -11.17 22.42 13.67
N GLU A 284 -12.07 22.46 12.68
CA GLU A 284 -13.21 23.38 12.68
C GLU A 284 -14.24 23.04 13.76
N ILE A 285 -14.46 21.74 14.05
CA ILE A 285 -15.37 21.31 15.11
C ILE A 285 -14.85 21.71 16.50
N ALA A 286 -13.53 21.77 16.69
CA ALA A 286 -12.92 22.21 17.95
C ALA A 286 -13.18 23.71 18.24
N GLN A 287 -13.52 24.50 17.22
CA GLN A 287 -13.87 25.92 17.38
C GLN A 287 -15.28 26.11 17.96
N PRO A 288 -15.56 27.25 18.63
CA PRO A 288 -16.90 27.58 19.12
C PRO A 288 -17.95 27.51 18.02
N GLN A 289 -19.13 26.97 18.35
CA GLN A 289 -20.21 26.80 17.39
C GLN A 289 -20.66 28.16 16.82
N SER A 290 -20.69 28.27 15.49
CA SER A 290 -21.20 29.43 14.77
C SER A 290 -21.75 28.99 13.41
N PRO A 291 -22.68 29.75 12.79
CA PRO A 291 -23.20 29.43 11.46
C PRO A 291 -22.09 29.31 10.39
N GLN A 292 -21.03 30.13 10.51
CA GLN A 292 -19.89 30.08 9.60
C GLN A 292 -19.08 28.80 9.78
N ARG A 293 -18.82 28.41 11.03
CA ARG A 293 -18.10 27.16 11.36
C ARG A 293 -18.88 25.94 10.85
N ASP A 294 -20.18 25.91 11.04
CA ASP A 294 -21.01 24.80 10.56
C ASP A 294 -21.04 24.74 9.01
N ALA A 295 -21.08 25.88 8.33
CA ALA A 295 -20.94 25.95 6.87
C ALA A 295 -19.55 25.49 6.38
N ASN A 296 -18.47 25.85 7.08
CA ASN A 296 -17.12 25.40 6.77
C ASN A 296 -17.01 23.87 6.89
N VAL A 297 -17.51 23.30 7.99
CA VAL A 297 -17.54 21.85 8.22
C VAL A 297 -18.28 21.13 7.09
N GLN A 298 -19.48 21.62 6.71
CA GLN A 298 -20.25 21.03 5.60
C GLN A 298 -19.50 21.11 4.27
N ASN A 299 -18.86 22.23 3.96
CA ASN A 299 -18.07 22.40 2.74
C ASN A 299 -16.84 21.47 2.70
N LEU A 300 -16.18 21.27 3.84
CA LEU A 300 -15.03 20.36 3.95
C LEU A 300 -15.45 18.90 3.77
N ILE A 301 -16.55 18.48 4.41
CA ILE A 301 -17.13 17.16 4.23
C ILE A 301 -17.52 16.93 2.76
N ALA A 302 -18.21 17.89 2.14
CA ALA A 302 -18.58 17.80 0.73
C ALA A 302 -17.35 17.73 -0.18
N THR A 303 -16.29 18.47 0.13
CA THR A 303 -15.02 18.42 -0.59
C THR A 303 -14.39 17.04 -0.48
N ALA A 304 -14.29 16.48 0.73
CA ALA A 304 -13.76 15.14 0.95
C ALA A 304 -14.55 14.08 0.16
N ILE A 305 -15.88 14.09 0.25
CA ILE A 305 -16.73 13.12 -0.46
C ILE A 305 -16.56 13.25 -1.99
N ASN A 306 -16.62 14.46 -2.53
CA ASN A 306 -16.55 14.69 -3.98
C ASN A 306 -15.16 14.33 -4.54
N ILE A 307 -14.09 14.71 -3.84
CA ILE A 307 -12.72 14.39 -4.25
C ILE A 307 -12.42 12.90 -4.10
N GLY A 308 -12.88 12.27 -3.01
CA GLY A 308 -12.79 10.83 -2.80
C GLY A 308 -13.47 10.06 -3.92
N LYS A 309 -14.71 10.44 -4.30
CA LYS A 309 -15.41 9.85 -5.45
C LYS A 309 -14.63 10.04 -6.75
N ARG A 310 -14.17 11.25 -7.04
CA ARG A 310 -13.39 11.54 -8.25
C ARG A 310 -12.11 10.70 -8.35
N SER A 311 -11.44 10.41 -7.23
CA SER A 311 -10.26 9.54 -7.23
C SER A 311 -10.58 8.13 -7.73
N THR A 312 -11.73 7.56 -7.32
CA THR A 312 -12.20 6.25 -7.79
C THR A 312 -12.65 6.25 -9.25
N GLU A 313 -13.18 7.38 -9.74
CA GLU A 313 -13.55 7.53 -11.16
C GLU A 313 -12.32 7.65 -12.07
N LEU A 314 -11.27 8.33 -11.59
CA LEU A 314 -10.03 8.55 -12.32
C LEU A 314 -9.19 7.27 -12.44
N ALA A 315 -9.04 6.53 -11.34
CA ALA A 315 -8.26 5.30 -11.29
C ALA A 315 -9.04 4.19 -10.57
N PRO A 316 -10.04 3.57 -11.25
CA PRO A 316 -10.94 2.59 -10.64
C PRO A 316 -10.26 1.26 -10.29
N LEU A 317 -9.09 0.97 -10.86
CA LEU A 317 -8.31 -0.23 -10.54
C LEU A 317 -7.34 -0.02 -9.36
N ASN A 318 -7.15 1.23 -8.93
CA ASN A 318 -6.30 1.50 -7.77
C ASN A 318 -7.13 1.36 -6.49
N VAL A 319 -6.92 0.24 -5.79
CA VAL A 319 -7.63 -0.09 -4.56
C VAL A 319 -7.46 0.96 -3.47
N ASP A 320 -6.34 1.70 -3.45
CA ASP A 320 -6.14 2.72 -2.43
C ASP A 320 -7.13 3.88 -2.56
N ASN A 321 -7.69 4.11 -3.75
CA ASN A 321 -8.77 5.10 -3.95
C ASN A 321 -10.07 4.62 -3.33
N TRP A 322 -10.38 3.33 -3.45
CA TRP A 322 -11.57 2.73 -2.87
C TRP A 322 -11.51 2.68 -1.34
N THR A 323 -10.36 2.33 -0.76
CA THR A 323 -10.18 2.31 0.69
C THR A 323 -10.22 3.72 1.29
N GLN A 324 -9.64 4.73 0.63
CA GLN A 324 -9.79 6.11 1.08
C GLN A 324 -11.23 6.59 0.97
N ARG A 325 -11.94 6.27 -0.11
CA ARG A 325 -13.36 6.57 -0.27
C ARG A 325 -14.20 5.94 0.83
N ALA A 326 -13.95 4.67 1.13
CA ALA A 326 -14.60 3.96 2.22
C ALA A 326 -14.29 4.61 3.59
N GLY A 327 -13.03 4.97 3.83
CA GLY A 327 -12.60 5.69 5.04
C GLY A 327 -13.31 7.03 5.22
N ILE A 328 -13.50 7.80 4.14
CA ILE A 328 -14.26 9.06 4.17
C ILE A 328 -15.69 8.82 4.58
N TYR A 329 -16.38 7.87 3.93
CA TYR A 329 -17.76 7.56 4.26
C TYR A 329 -17.90 7.03 5.69
N ARG A 330 -16.96 6.19 6.14
CA ARG A 330 -16.90 5.69 7.52
C ARG A 330 -16.81 6.83 8.54
N SER A 331 -15.96 7.82 8.30
CA SER A 331 -15.77 8.97 9.20
C SER A 331 -17.00 9.89 9.30
N VAL A 332 -17.91 9.84 8.35
CA VAL A 332 -19.14 10.65 8.34
C VAL A 332 -20.41 9.83 8.57
N MET A 333 -20.27 8.56 8.97
CA MET A 333 -21.39 7.73 9.40
C MET A 333 -22.10 8.39 10.59
N GLY A 334 -23.44 8.39 10.57
CA GLY A 334 -24.27 9.11 11.54
C GLY A 334 -24.44 10.61 11.25
N LEU A 335 -23.58 11.23 10.43
CA LEU A 335 -23.71 12.62 9.99
C LEU A 335 -24.36 12.75 8.62
N VAL A 336 -24.05 11.81 7.71
CA VAL A 336 -24.55 11.82 6.33
C VAL A 336 -25.38 10.56 6.10
N SER A 337 -26.65 10.76 5.72
CA SER A 337 -27.56 9.65 5.38
C SER A 337 -27.02 8.84 4.20
N GLY A 338 -27.01 7.50 4.33
CA GLY A 338 -26.50 6.58 3.32
C GLY A 338 -24.99 6.34 3.34
N ALA A 339 -24.22 7.06 4.17
CA ALA A 339 -22.77 6.91 4.26
C ALA A 339 -22.33 5.49 4.62
N GLU A 340 -23.09 4.80 5.48
CA GLU A 340 -22.86 3.39 5.82
C GLU A 340 -22.79 2.48 4.57
N GLN A 341 -23.77 2.59 3.67
CA GLN A 341 -23.85 1.74 2.50
C GLN A 341 -22.74 2.08 1.51
N TRP A 342 -22.45 3.37 1.31
CA TRP A 342 -21.36 3.78 0.43
C TRP A 342 -19.99 3.34 0.96
N ALA A 343 -19.80 3.28 2.28
CA ALA A 343 -18.60 2.72 2.89
C ALA A 343 -18.49 1.20 2.61
N PHE A 344 -19.58 0.44 2.79
CA PHE A 344 -19.62 -0.99 2.48
C PHE A 344 -19.34 -1.24 1.00
N ASP A 345 -20.00 -0.52 0.10
CA ASP A 345 -19.82 -0.66 -1.34
C ASP A 345 -18.38 -0.38 -1.75
N SER A 346 -17.77 0.67 -1.18
CA SER A 346 -16.38 1.04 -1.49
C SER A 346 -15.38 -0.01 -1.00
N TYR A 347 -15.55 -0.57 0.21
CA TYR A 347 -14.70 -1.67 0.67
C TYR A 347 -14.97 -2.98 -0.10
N ASN A 348 -16.20 -3.23 -0.55
CA ASN A 348 -16.51 -4.37 -1.41
C ASN A 348 -15.83 -4.27 -2.77
N GLU A 349 -15.68 -3.07 -3.34
CA GLU A 349 -14.83 -2.89 -4.53
C GLU A 349 -13.36 -3.16 -4.21
N ALA A 350 -12.87 -2.74 -3.03
CA ALA A 350 -11.51 -3.06 -2.62
C ALA A 350 -11.25 -4.57 -2.49
N THR A 351 -12.18 -5.34 -1.93
CA THR A 351 -12.06 -6.81 -1.84
C THR A 351 -12.17 -7.49 -3.20
N LYS A 352 -12.87 -6.92 -4.19
CA LYS A 352 -12.87 -7.42 -5.57
C LYS A 352 -11.53 -7.19 -6.26
N LEU A 353 -10.88 -6.05 -6.01
CA LEU A 353 -9.60 -5.68 -6.63
C LEU A 353 -8.42 -6.44 -6.01
N GLU A 354 -8.45 -6.72 -4.70
CA GLU A 354 -7.44 -7.56 -4.03
C GLU A 354 -8.09 -8.61 -3.10
N PRO A 355 -8.66 -9.69 -3.67
CA PRO A 355 -9.42 -10.70 -2.91
C PRO A 355 -8.56 -11.52 -1.94
N GLN A 356 -7.24 -11.51 -2.10
CA GLN A 356 -6.30 -12.21 -1.23
C GLN A 356 -5.67 -11.29 -0.17
N ASN A 357 -6.16 -10.05 -0.04
CA ASN A 357 -5.65 -9.10 0.95
C ASN A 357 -6.51 -9.07 2.23
N PRO A 358 -6.01 -9.60 3.37
CA PRO A 358 -6.80 -9.68 4.60
C PRO A 358 -7.18 -8.30 5.15
N LEU A 359 -6.43 -7.24 4.83
CA LEU A 359 -6.67 -5.88 5.33
C LEU A 359 -8.05 -5.36 4.95
N TYR A 360 -8.51 -5.60 3.71
CA TYR A 360 -9.77 -5.03 3.24
C TYR A 360 -10.99 -5.73 3.85
N TYR A 361 -10.85 -7.01 4.18
CA TYR A 361 -11.85 -7.72 4.97
C TYR A 361 -11.86 -7.24 6.44
N LEU A 362 -10.69 -6.95 7.01
CA LEU A 362 -10.59 -6.35 8.35
C LEU A 362 -11.31 -5.00 8.39
N ASP A 363 -11.01 -4.10 7.46
CA ASP A 363 -11.58 -2.75 7.45
C ASP A 363 -13.08 -2.76 7.13
N LEU A 364 -13.54 -3.66 6.26
CA LEU A 364 -14.97 -3.88 6.03
C LEU A 364 -15.68 -4.41 7.28
N GLY A 365 -15.10 -5.40 7.96
CA GLY A 365 -15.62 -5.94 9.22
C GLY A 365 -15.73 -4.87 10.32
N ARG A 366 -14.70 -4.03 10.48
CA ARG A 366 -14.72 -2.86 11.38
C ARG A 366 -15.84 -1.89 11.04
N THR A 367 -16.08 -1.66 9.74
CA THR A 367 -17.11 -0.74 9.28
C THR A 367 -18.51 -1.27 9.57
N TYR A 368 -18.74 -2.58 9.40
CA TYR A 368 -19.98 -3.22 9.85
C TYR A 368 -20.16 -3.12 11.37
N GLY A 369 -19.09 -3.35 12.14
CA GLY A 369 -19.09 -3.17 13.59
C GLY A 369 -19.50 -1.77 14.03
N LEU A 370 -18.89 -0.74 13.42
CA LEU A 370 -19.26 0.65 13.68
C LEU A 370 -20.73 0.93 13.32
N ALA A 371 -21.22 0.41 12.20
CA ALA A 371 -22.62 0.56 11.81
C ALA A 371 -23.58 -0.08 12.82
N ALA A 372 -23.21 -1.23 13.39
CA ALA A 372 -23.97 -1.88 14.45
C ALA A 372 -23.97 -1.05 15.74
N ASP A 373 -22.82 -0.49 16.10
CA ASP A 373 -22.67 0.35 17.30
C ASP A 373 -23.53 1.63 17.20
N LEU A 374 -23.57 2.27 16.03
CA LEU A 374 -24.42 3.45 15.79
C LEU A 374 -25.92 3.15 15.90
N LEU A 375 -26.33 1.90 15.66
CA LEU A 375 -27.71 1.45 15.82
C LEU A 375 -28.03 0.97 17.24
N ALA A 376 -27.06 0.86 18.14
CA ALA A 376 -27.23 0.22 19.45
C ALA A 376 -28.31 0.89 20.32
N GLN A 377 -28.39 2.22 20.32
CA GLN A 377 -29.41 2.95 21.09
C GLN A 377 -30.80 2.79 20.46
N ALA A 378 -30.91 2.93 19.13
CA ALA A 378 -32.18 2.77 18.42
C ALA A 378 -32.72 1.34 18.55
N ALA A 379 -31.85 0.33 18.50
CA ALA A 379 -32.17 -1.08 18.64
C ALA A 379 -32.84 -1.46 19.98
N GLN A 380 -32.71 -0.64 21.03
CA GLN A 380 -33.38 -0.91 22.31
C GLN A 380 -34.89 -0.74 22.22
N ASN A 381 -35.37 0.17 21.35
CA ASN A 381 -36.77 0.56 21.26
C ASN A 381 -37.40 0.26 19.90
N ASP A 382 -36.59 -0.05 18.88
CA ASP A 382 -37.01 -0.31 17.52
C ASP A 382 -36.52 -1.70 17.05
N LYS A 383 -37.49 -2.57 16.75
CA LYS A 383 -37.24 -3.93 16.25
C LYS A 383 -36.56 -3.95 14.88
N GLU A 384 -36.83 -2.96 14.03
CA GLU A 384 -36.19 -2.86 12.72
C GLU A 384 -34.71 -2.47 12.88
N ALA A 385 -34.44 -1.49 13.73
CA ALA A 385 -33.07 -1.12 14.10
C ALA A 385 -32.31 -2.29 14.76
N ALA A 386 -32.98 -3.06 15.62
CA ALA A 386 -32.40 -4.27 16.23
C ALA A 386 -32.02 -5.33 15.18
N ALA A 387 -32.95 -5.66 14.27
CA ALA A 387 -32.68 -6.61 13.19
C ALA A 387 -31.54 -6.14 12.27
N LYS A 388 -31.49 -4.84 11.97
CA LYS A 388 -30.42 -4.23 11.16
C LYS A 388 -29.06 -4.28 11.88
N ARG A 389 -29.04 -3.99 13.18
CA ARG A 389 -27.85 -4.12 14.03
C ARG A 389 -27.32 -5.56 14.02
N ASP A 390 -28.19 -6.54 14.24
CA ASP A 390 -27.79 -7.95 14.31
C ASP A 390 -27.29 -8.46 12.95
N ASN A 391 -27.89 -7.98 11.84
CA ASN A 391 -27.37 -8.24 10.50
C ASN A 391 -25.95 -7.69 10.31
N TYR A 392 -25.68 -6.47 10.78
CA TYR A 392 -24.35 -5.88 10.69
C TYR A 392 -23.33 -6.60 11.57
N LEU A 393 -23.69 -7.02 12.77
CA LEU A 393 -22.80 -7.85 13.60
C LEU A 393 -22.47 -9.19 12.93
N THR A 394 -23.46 -9.84 12.31
CA THR A 394 -23.25 -11.09 11.55
C THR A 394 -22.29 -10.87 10.38
N LYS A 395 -22.50 -9.81 9.59
CA LYS A 395 -21.61 -9.48 8.47
C LYS A 395 -20.20 -9.11 8.94
N ALA A 396 -20.08 -8.40 10.06
CA ALA A 396 -18.78 -8.07 10.66
C ALA A 396 -18.03 -9.36 11.02
N GLU A 397 -18.69 -10.30 11.71
CA GLU A 397 -18.13 -11.59 12.09
C GLU A 397 -17.68 -12.42 10.88
N GLU A 398 -18.53 -12.58 9.87
CA GLU A 398 -18.22 -13.33 8.63
C GLU A 398 -17.01 -12.73 7.89
N THR A 399 -16.98 -11.40 7.78
CA THR A 399 -15.92 -10.69 7.08
C THR A 399 -14.59 -10.78 7.85
N LEU A 400 -14.61 -10.65 9.18
CA LEU A 400 -13.42 -10.80 10.02
C LEU A 400 -12.89 -12.24 10.01
N LYS A 401 -13.77 -13.24 10.03
CA LYS A 401 -13.37 -14.65 9.83
C LYS A 401 -12.72 -14.88 8.48
N THR A 402 -13.20 -14.22 7.42
CA THR A 402 -12.54 -14.24 6.10
C THR A 402 -11.14 -13.63 6.17
N SER A 403 -10.97 -12.46 6.82
CA SER A 403 -9.67 -11.85 7.05
C SER A 403 -8.69 -12.80 7.76
N ILE A 404 -9.13 -13.44 8.85
CA ILE A 404 -8.35 -14.42 9.62
C ILE A 404 -8.04 -15.67 8.78
N SER A 405 -8.97 -16.15 7.95
CA SER A 405 -8.70 -17.28 7.06
C SER A 405 -7.60 -17.00 6.03
N LEU A 406 -7.49 -15.74 5.60
CA LEU A 406 -6.45 -15.28 4.69
C LEU A 406 -5.12 -15.08 5.41
N LYS A 407 -5.15 -14.64 6.68
CA LYS A 407 -3.98 -14.45 7.54
C LYS A 407 -4.29 -14.86 8.99
N PRO A 408 -4.00 -16.12 9.39
CA PRO A 408 -4.38 -16.65 10.70
C PRO A 408 -3.72 -15.96 11.90
N ASP A 409 -2.54 -15.39 11.71
CA ASP A 409 -1.76 -14.63 12.70
C ASP A 409 -2.08 -13.12 12.66
N TYR A 410 -3.20 -12.70 12.04
CA TYR A 410 -3.55 -11.29 11.95
C TYR A 410 -4.22 -10.80 13.25
N ALA A 411 -3.39 -10.43 14.22
CA ALA A 411 -3.85 -10.03 15.55
C ALA A 411 -4.90 -8.92 15.54
N GLN A 412 -4.79 -7.95 14.63
CA GLN A 412 -5.81 -6.91 14.49
C GLN A 412 -7.18 -7.51 14.14
N ALA A 413 -7.25 -8.51 13.25
CA ALA A 413 -8.52 -9.16 12.90
C ALA A 413 -9.04 -10.06 14.03
N LEU A 414 -8.17 -10.78 14.75
CA LEU A 414 -8.55 -11.56 15.93
C LEU A 414 -9.11 -10.67 17.05
N PHE A 415 -8.47 -9.53 17.30
CA PHE A 415 -8.93 -8.54 18.28
C PHE A 415 -10.31 -7.99 17.91
N GLU A 416 -10.49 -7.54 16.67
CA GLU A 416 -11.79 -7.00 16.22
C GLU A 416 -12.88 -8.08 16.23
N LEU A 417 -12.56 -9.32 15.86
CA LEU A 417 -13.52 -10.43 15.91
C LEU A 417 -13.99 -10.66 17.35
N ALA A 418 -13.08 -10.67 18.32
CA ALA A 418 -13.43 -10.80 19.73
C ALA A 418 -14.36 -9.68 20.21
N LEU A 419 -14.13 -8.43 19.79
CA LEU A 419 -15.03 -7.32 20.13
C LEU A 419 -16.42 -7.49 19.49
N ILE A 420 -16.50 -8.00 18.27
CA ILE A 420 -17.79 -8.27 17.59
C ILE A 420 -18.53 -9.43 18.25
N GLU A 421 -17.82 -10.49 18.63
CA GLU A 421 -18.37 -11.64 19.35
C GLU A 421 -18.91 -11.23 20.73
N ASP A 422 -18.19 -10.37 21.47
CA ASP A 422 -18.68 -9.85 22.76
C ASP A 422 -19.97 -9.01 22.61
N ARG A 423 -20.04 -8.13 21.60
CA ARG A 423 -21.25 -7.37 21.24
C ARG A 423 -22.42 -8.27 20.85
N SER A 424 -22.14 -9.48 20.40
CA SER A 424 -23.09 -10.51 19.99
C SER A 424 -23.42 -11.51 21.09
N GLY A 425 -22.87 -11.32 22.31
CA GLY A 425 -23.09 -12.20 23.46
C GLY A 425 -22.30 -13.51 23.44
N LYS A 426 -21.36 -13.68 22.50
CA LYS A 426 -20.51 -14.86 22.30
C LYS A 426 -19.22 -14.74 23.11
N ALA A 427 -19.37 -14.70 24.43
CA ALA A 427 -18.27 -14.35 25.34
C ALA A 427 -17.13 -15.38 25.33
N ASP A 428 -17.43 -16.67 25.17
CA ASP A 428 -16.41 -17.73 25.16
C ASP A 428 -15.55 -17.67 23.89
N GLU A 429 -16.17 -17.44 22.73
CA GLU A 429 -15.49 -17.22 21.46
C GLU A 429 -14.63 -15.96 21.51
N ALA A 430 -15.18 -14.86 22.06
CA ALA A 430 -14.46 -13.61 22.24
C ALA A 430 -13.19 -13.80 23.09
N ILE A 431 -13.29 -14.52 24.21
CA ILE A 431 -12.14 -14.86 25.06
C ILE A 431 -11.12 -15.70 24.29
N ALA A 432 -11.57 -16.72 23.53
CA ALA A 432 -10.66 -17.58 22.77
C ALA A 432 -9.85 -16.78 21.74
N ASN A 433 -10.50 -15.89 20.98
CA ASN A 433 -9.84 -15.04 20.00
C ASN A 433 -8.92 -14.01 20.67
N MET A 434 -9.34 -13.40 21.77
CA MET A 434 -8.52 -12.43 22.52
C MET A 434 -7.30 -13.10 23.19
N VAL A 435 -7.41 -14.35 23.63
CA VAL A 435 -6.27 -15.16 24.09
C VAL A 435 -5.27 -15.41 22.95
N GLN A 436 -5.73 -15.70 21.74
CA GLN A 436 -4.84 -15.80 20.58
C GLN A 436 -4.14 -14.46 20.30
N THR A 437 -4.88 -13.35 20.33
CA THR A 437 -4.31 -11.99 20.20
C THR A 437 -3.23 -11.72 21.25
N ARG A 438 -3.47 -12.08 22.52
CA ARG A 438 -2.48 -11.98 23.61
C ARG A 438 -1.22 -12.77 23.32
N ASN A 439 -1.34 -13.97 22.76
CA ASN A 439 -0.17 -14.80 22.44
C ASN A 439 0.70 -14.17 21.33
N LEU A 440 0.09 -13.42 20.41
CA LEU A 440 0.81 -12.66 19.37
C LEU A 440 1.40 -11.35 19.90
N TYR A 441 0.70 -10.67 20.81
CA TYR A 441 1.07 -9.37 21.35
C TYR A 441 0.97 -9.33 22.89
N PRO A 442 1.89 -10.01 23.61
CA PRO A 442 1.80 -10.17 25.07
C PRO A 442 2.06 -8.88 25.85
N GLN A 443 2.65 -7.85 25.22
CA GLN A 443 2.91 -6.55 25.82
C GLN A 443 1.93 -5.47 25.37
N ASP A 444 0.86 -5.84 24.66
CA ASP A 444 -0.19 -4.89 24.31
C ASP A 444 -1.15 -4.68 25.49
N ILE A 445 -1.27 -3.42 25.91
CA ILE A 445 -2.10 -3.01 27.04
C ILE A 445 -3.59 -3.07 26.71
N GLY A 446 -3.97 -2.74 25.48
CA GLY A 446 -5.35 -2.81 25.01
C GLY A 446 -5.84 -4.26 25.03
N VAL A 447 -5.00 -5.20 24.59
CA VAL A 447 -5.29 -6.64 24.67
C VAL A 447 -5.43 -7.12 26.11
N ALA A 448 -4.57 -6.65 27.02
CA ALA A 448 -4.68 -6.96 28.46
C ALA A 448 -5.98 -6.49 29.06
N PHE A 449 -6.31 -5.24 28.79
CA PHE A 449 -7.51 -4.63 29.31
C PHE A 449 -8.78 -5.30 28.77
N GLN A 450 -8.87 -5.51 27.45
CA GLN A 450 -10.04 -6.14 26.84
C GLN A 450 -10.22 -7.59 27.28
N LEU A 451 -9.15 -8.38 27.39
CA LEU A 451 -9.25 -9.75 27.91
C LEU A 451 -9.67 -9.75 29.39
N GLY A 452 -9.14 -8.83 30.19
CA GLY A 452 -9.56 -8.62 31.57
C GLY A 452 -11.04 -8.26 31.68
N LEU A 453 -11.56 -7.39 30.82
CA LEU A 453 -12.99 -7.04 30.76
C LEU A 453 -13.86 -8.25 30.40
N LEU A 454 -13.43 -9.08 29.45
CA LEU A 454 -14.16 -10.29 29.08
C LEU A 454 -14.26 -11.27 30.26
N TYR A 455 -13.14 -11.52 30.96
CA TYR A 455 -13.14 -12.35 32.17
C TYR A 455 -13.95 -11.72 33.31
N TYR A 456 -13.87 -10.40 33.49
CA TYR A 456 -14.67 -9.66 34.48
C TYR A 456 -16.17 -9.84 34.23
N LYS A 457 -16.62 -9.69 32.97
CA LYS A 457 -18.02 -9.89 32.56
C LYS A 457 -18.51 -11.33 32.81
N LYS A 458 -17.61 -12.31 32.67
CA LYS A 458 -17.88 -13.72 33.00
C LYS A 458 -17.76 -14.04 34.50
N SER A 459 -17.36 -13.08 35.33
CA SER A 459 -17.05 -13.31 36.76
C SER A 459 -15.90 -14.30 37.00
N ASP A 460 -15.01 -14.47 36.02
CA ASP A 460 -13.79 -15.27 36.13
C ASP A 460 -12.69 -14.44 36.83
N TRP A 461 -12.90 -14.12 38.11
CA TRP A 461 -12.18 -13.09 38.85
C TRP A 461 -10.66 -13.27 38.89
N ASP A 462 -10.16 -14.51 39.05
CA ASP A 462 -8.71 -14.77 39.06
C ASP A 462 -8.05 -14.50 37.71
N LEU A 463 -8.74 -14.81 36.61
CA LEU A 463 -8.24 -14.55 35.25
C LEU A 463 -8.35 -13.06 34.92
N ALA A 464 -9.44 -12.40 35.32
CA ALA A 464 -9.58 -10.96 35.22
C ALA A 464 -8.48 -10.23 35.99
N ARG A 465 -8.18 -10.66 37.24
CA ARG A 465 -7.08 -10.13 38.05
C ARG A 465 -5.76 -10.22 37.29
N ALA A 466 -5.41 -11.39 36.78
CA ALA A 466 -4.14 -11.61 36.11
C ALA A 466 -3.95 -10.70 34.88
N GLU A 467 -4.99 -10.49 34.08
CA GLU A 467 -4.91 -9.64 32.89
C GLU A 467 -4.91 -8.14 33.24
N PHE A 468 -5.66 -7.70 34.25
CA PHE A 468 -5.56 -6.32 34.72
C PHE A 468 -4.23 -6.04 35.43
N GLU A 469 -3.69 -6.97 36.21
CA GLU A 469 -2.34 -6.87 36.76
C GLU A 469 -1.31 -6.73 35.63
N ARG A 470 -1.43 -7.53 34.55
CA ARG A 470 -0.60 -7.40 33.35
C ARG A 470 -0.73 -6.02 32.72
N ALA A 471 -1.95 -5.49 32.56
CA ALA A 471 -2.16 -4.14 32.02
C ALA A 471 -1.46 -3.07 32.88
N THR A 472 -1.58 -3.16 34.21
CA THR A 472 -0.92 -2.22 35.15
C THR A 472 0.60 -2.39 35.24
N LEU A 473 1.12 -3.57 34.87
CA LEU A 473 2.56 -3.82 34.77
C LEU A 473 3.15 -3.19 33.50
N ILE A 474 2.39 -3.24 32.39
CA ILE A 474 2.77 -2.61 31.12
C ILE A 474 2.75 -1.07 31.26
N ASP A 475 1.66 -0.52 31.80
CA ASP A 475 1.56 0.90 32.13
C ASP A 475 0.98 1.11 33.52
N GLN A 476 1.82 1.65 34.40
CA GLN A 476 1.47 1.94 35.78
C GLN A 476 0.48 3.10 35.91
N ASN A 477 0.26 3.91 34.88
CA ASN A 477 -0.69 5.02 34.89
C ASN A 477 -2.00 4.68 34.20
N TYR A 478 -2.20 3.43 33.77
CA TYR A 478 -3.43 3.02 33.09
C TYR A 478 -4.61 2.91 34.07
N SER A 479 -5.25 4.06 34.30
CA SER A 479 -6.28 4.29 35.31
C SER A 479 -7.45 3.30 35.19
N ASN A 480 -7.85 2.96 33.96
CA ASN A 480 -8.95 2.03 33.70
C ASN A 480 -8.66 0.61 34.16
N ALA A 481 -7.47 0.06 33.86
CA ALA A 481 -7.12 -1.25 34.38
C ALA A 481 -7.02 -1.25 35.90
N ARG A 482 -6.50 -0.17 36.52
CA ARG A 482 -6.45 -0.06 37.98
C ARG A 482 -7.84 -0.02 38.62
N TYR A 483 -8.77 0.72 38.02
CA TYR A 483 -10.15 0.78 38.47
C TYR A 483 -10.78 -0.63 38.47
N PHE A 484 -10.70 -1.35 37.34
CA PHE A 484 -11.24 -2.71 37.26
C PHE A 484 -10.48 -3.71 38.12
N LEU A 485 -9.15 -3.58 38.26
CA LEU A 485 -8.37 -4.41 39.18
C LEU A 485 -8.80 -4.20 40.64
N GLY A 486 -9.10 -2.96 41.03
CA GLY A 486 -9.67 -2.63 42.34
C GLY A 486 -11.02 -3.30 42.57
N LEU A 487 -11.91 -3.27 41.57
CA LEU A 487 -13.19 -3.99 41.62
C LEU A 487 -13.00 -5.50 41.72
N VAL A 488 -12.06 -6.07 40.96
CA VAL A 488 -11.75 -7.51 41.01
C VAL A 488 -11.20 -7.91 42.38
N TYR A 489 -10.27 -7.15 42.96
CA TYR A 489 -9.79 -7.43 44.32
C TYR A 489 -10.92 -7.34 45.36
N ASP A 490 -11.86 -6.42 45.17
CA ASP A 490 -13.04 -6.32 46.03
C ASP A 490 -13.90 -7.59 45.97
N GLN A 491 -14.17 -8.10 44.75
CA GLN A 491 -14.91 -9.35 44.53
C GLN A 491 -14.17 -10.57 45.12
N LEU A 492 -12.84 -10.57 45.04
CA LEU A 492 -11.98 -11.60 45.64
C LEU A 492 -11.84 -11.46 47.17
N GLY A 493 -12.46 -10.44 47.79
CA GLY A 493 -12.41 -10.19 49.23
C GLY A 493 -11.12 -9.54 49.72
N ASN A 494 -10.20 -9.17 48.82
CA ASN A 494 -8.94 -8.50 49.16
C ASN A 494 -9.13 -6.97 49.22
N LYS A 495 -9.79 -6.50 50.28
CA LYS A 495 -10.09 -5.08 50.49
C LYS A 495 -8.83 -4.19 50.51
N THR A 496 -7.73 -4.68 51.07
CA THR A 496 -6.48 -3.92 51.14
C THR A 496 -5.94 -3.64 49.74
N ALA A 497 -5.81 -4.67 48.89
CA ALA A 497 -5.34 -4.48 47.53
C ALA A 497 -6.31 -3.64 46.69
N ALA A 498 -7.63 -3.79 46.91
CA ALA A 498 -8.63 -2.93 46.27
C ALA A 498 -8.42 -1.44 46.61
N ILE A 499 -8.24 -1.12 47.90
CA ILE A 499 -7.96 0.24 48.37
C ILE A 499 -6.69 0.80 47.73
N ASP A 500 -5.62 0.00 47.66
CA ASP A 500 -4.35 0.43 47.04
C ASP A 500 -4.53 0.83 45.57
N GLN A 501 -5.30 0.05 44.80
CA GLN A 501 -5.60 0.39 43.41
C GLN A 501 -6.43 1.67 43.30
N PHE A 502 -7.48 1.84 44.11
CA PHE A 502 -8.31 3.04 44.06
C PHE A 502 -7.60 4.30 44.56
N ILE A 503 -6.64 4.18 45.48
CA ILE A 503 -5.74 5.29 45.84
C ILE A 503 -4.87 5.69 44.64
N ALA A 504 -4.38 4.73 43.87
CA ALA A 504 -3.63 5.04 42.65
C ALA A 504 -4.53 5.72 41.59
N VAL A 505 -5.77 5.26 41.42
CA VAL A 505 -6.76 5.91 40.54
C VAL A 505 -7.08 7.34 41.02
N GLU A 506 -7.26 7.56 42.32
CA GLU A 506 -7.49 8.89 42.90
C GLU A 506 -6.32 9.85 42.64
N LYS A 507 -5.07 9.36 42.71
CA LYS A 507 -3.90 10.19 42.37
C LYS A 507 -3.87 10.62 40.91
N LEU A 508 -4.34 9.76 40.00
CA LEU A 508 -4.43 10.07 38.57
C LEU A 508 -5.63 10.99 38.28
N ASN A 509 -6.73 10.85 39.03
CA ASN A 509 -7.99 11.55 38.84
C ASN A 509 -8.50 12.17 40.17
N PRO A 510 -7.86 13.24 40.68
CA PRO A 510 -8.11 13.76 42.04
C PRO A 510 -9.51 14.36 42.24
N ASP A 511 -10.18 14.75 41.16
CA ASP A 511 -11.51 15.35 41.19
C ASP A 511 -12.65 14.33 41.05
N ASN A 512 -12.33 13.05 40.82
CA ASN A 512 -13.34 12.03 40.62
C ASN A 512 -14.03 11.64 41.95
N GLN A 513 -15.27 12.11 42.12
CA GLN A 513 -16.09 11.86 43.31
C GLN A 513 -16.52 10.39 43.47
N GLU A 514 -16.59 9.65 42.36
CA GLU A 514 -16.90 8.22 42.37
C GLU A 514 -15.81 7.46 43.14
N ILE A 515 -14.55 7.73 42.81
CA ILE A 515 -13.39 7.08 43.45
C ILE A 515 -13.34 7.38 44.94
N LYS A 516 -13.62 8.63 45.34
CA LYS A 516 -13.70 9.03 46.75
C LYS A 516 -14.78 8.23 47.50
N THR A 517 -15.94 8.04 46.88
CA THR A 517 -17.04 7.25 47.44
C THR A 517 -16.66 5.78 47.57
N ILE A 518 -16.05 5.20 46.53
CA ILE A 518 -15.55 3.81 46.54
C ILE A 518 -14.54 3.60 47.69
N LEU A 519 -13.60 4.52 47.87
CA LEU A 519 -12.61 4.44 48.95
C LEU A 519 -13.26 4.49 50.34
N VAL A 520 -14.28 5.34 50.54
CA VAL A 520 -15.05 5.39 51.80
C VAL A 520 -15.75 4.06 52.06
N ASN A 521 -16.38 3.47 51.04
CA ASN A 521 -17.05 2.17 51.16
C ASN A 521 -16.09 1.06 51.56
N LEU A 522 -14.97 0.94 50.84
CA LEU A 522 -13.98 -0.10 51.08
C LEU A 522 -13.36 0.01 52.48
N ARG A 523 -13.04 1.24 52.93
CA ARG A 523 -12.53 1.50 54.29
C ARG A 523 -13.56 1.17 55.38
N ALA A 524 -14.84 1.27 55.08
CA ALA A 524 -15.94 0.87 55.96
C ALA A 524 -16.28 -0.63 55.87
N GLY A 525 -15.51 -1.43 55.11
CA GLY A 525 -15.76 -2.85 54.89
C GLY A 525 -16.94 -3.17 53.97
N LYS A 526 -17.53 -2.16 53.31
CA LYS A 526 -18.64 -2.32 52.37
C LYS A 526 -18.11 -2.70 50.96
N PRO A 527 -18.94 -3.28 50.08
CA PRO A 527 -18.59 -3.45 48.67
C PRO A 527 -18.27 -2.11 47.99
N ALA A 528 -17.29 -2.09 47.08
CA ALA A 528 -16.78 -0.89 46.41
C ALA A 528 -17.91 -0.01 45.84
N ILE A 529 -18.84 -0.63 45.14
CA ILE A 529 -19.90 0.03 44.35
C ILE A 529 -21.15 0.36 45.19
N SER A 530 -21.12 0.18 46.52
CA SER A 530 -22.26 0.47 47.39
C SER A 530 -22.58 1.97 47.41
N GLN A 531 -23.81 2.41 47.14
CA GLN A 531 -24.16 3.85 47.16
C GLN A 531 -23.39 4.71 46.13
N VAL A 532 -22.72 4.09 45.16
CA VAL A 532 -22.24 4.78 43.96
C VAL A 532 -23.44 4.94 43.03
N PRO A 533 -23.84 6.17 42.63
CA PRO A 533 -24.97 6.33 41.72
C PRO A 533 -24.70 5.58 40.42
N THR A 534 -25.64 4.72 40.01
CA THR A 534 -25.63 4.06 38.70
C THR A 534 -25.96 5.09 37.62
N GLN A 535 -25.06 6.04 37.38
CA GLN A 535 -24.95 6.66 36.06
C GLN A 535 -23.91 5.87 35.28
N PRO A 536 -24.01 5.80 33.94
CA PRO A 536 -22.91 5.36 33.11
C PRO A 536 -21.83 6.45 33.16
N SER A 537 -21.15 6.59 34.31
CA SER A 537 -19.91 7.34 34.40
C SER A 537 -18.95 6.61 33.48
N GLN A 538 -18.53 7.34 32.46
CA GLN A 538 -17.47 6.93 31.56
C GLN A 538 -16.32 6.40 32.42
N VAL A 539 -16.02 5.10 32.26
CA VAL A 539 -14.73 4.51 32.64
C VAL A 539 -13.66 5.58 32.37
N PRO A 540 -12.83 5.99 33.35
CA PRO A 540 -12.00 7.19 33.25
C PRO A 540 -11.33 7.28 31.87
N ILE A 541 -11.88 8.12 30.98
CA ILE A 541 -11.33 8.27 29.64
C ILE A 541 -10.00 8.99 29.82
N GLU A 542 -8.97 8.40 29.20
CA GLU A 542 -7.54 8.76 29.15
C GLU A 542 -7.12 10.13 29.67
#